data_AF-G7LGD9-F1
#
_entry.id   AF-G7LGD9-F1
#
_cell.length_a   1.000
_cell.length_b   1.000
_cell.length_c   1.000
_cell.angle_alpha   90.00
_cell.angle_beta   90.00
_cell.angle_gamma   90.00
#
_symmetry.space_group_name_H-M   'P 1'
#
loop_
_entity.id
_entity.type
_entity.pdbx_description
1 polymer ?
#
loop_
_entity_poly.entity_id
_entity_poly.type
_entity_poly.pdbx_seq_one_letter_code
_entity_poly.pdbx_strand_id
1 'polypeptide(L)' 'MATKSLIEREKKRQKLEQKYHLIRRSLKKEISKAQSLSEKWEIQGKLEALPNAM' A
#
# COMPACT_ATOMS: atom_id res chain seq x y z
N MET A 1 -5.50 28.71 4.10
CA MET A 1 -4.20 28.24 3.58
C MET A 1 -3.93 26.86 4.17
N ALA A 2 -3.45 25.91 3.36
CA ALA A 2 -2.98 24.63 3.91
C ALA A 2 -1.84 24.92 4.89
N THR A 3 -1.93 24.38 6.10
CA THR A 3 -0.88 24.54 7.10
C THR A 3 0.37 23.81 6.63
N LYS A 4 1.56 24.36 6.94
CA LYS A 4 2.85 23.78 6.54
C LYS A 4 2.97 22.29 6.92
N SER A 5 2.40 21.91 8.07
CA SER A 5 2.34 20.53 8.56
C SER A 5 1.55 19.58 7.64
N LEU A 6 0.46 20.04 7.02
CA LEU A 6 -0.31 19.25 6.07
C LEU A 6 0.49 19.00 4.79
N ILE A 7 1.19 20.02 4.28
CA ILE A 7 2.04 19.92 3.08
C ILE A 7 3.19 18.93 3.31
N GLU A 8 3.81 18.97 4.48
CA GLU A 8 4.89 18.03 4.85
C GLU A 8 4.38 16.60 5.03
N ARG A 9 3.16 16.42 5.59
CA ARG A 9 2.50 15.12 5.68
C ARG A 9 2.20 14.54 4.30
N GLU A 10 1.69 15.35 3.37
CA GLU A 10 1.43 14.97 1.97
C GLU A 10 2.72 14.48 1.28
N LYS A 11 3.81 15.24 1.42
CA LYS A 11 5.12 14.87 0.86
C LYS A 11 5.64 13.55 1.43
N LYS A 12 5.44 13.29 2.72
CA LYS A 12 5.81 12.02 3.36
C LYS A 12 4.97 10.87 2.81
N ARG A 13 3.66 11.07 2.61
CA ARG A 13 2.76 10.07 1.99
C ARG A 13 3.20 9.74 0.56
N GLN A 14 3.46 10.75 -0.27
CA GLN A 14 3.92 10.55 -1.66
C GLN A 14 5.24 9.76 -1.74
N LYS A 15 6.22 10.06 -0.88
CA LYS A 15 7.48 9.31 -0.84
C LYS A 15 7.29 7.85 -0.45
N LEU A 16 6.44 7.57 0.54
CA LEU A 16 6.12 6.20 0.95
C LEU A 16 5.35 5.46 -0.14
N GLU A 17 4.41 6.13 -0.78
CA GLU A 17 3.66 5.57 -1.89
C GLU A 17 4.57 5.21 -3.05
N GLN A 18 5.46 6.10 -3.48
CA GLN A 18 6.46 5.81 -4.51
C GLN A 18 7.36 4.62 -4.14
N LYS A 19 7.81 4.54 -2.88
CA LYS A 19 8.67 3.44 -2.41
C LYS A 19 7.99 2.07 -2.49
N TYR A 20 6.69 1.99 -2.18
CA TYR A 20 5.96 0.71 -2.12
C TYR A 20 4.97 0.51 -3.28
N HIS A 21 4.90 1.43 -4.25
CA HIS A 21 3.93 1.40 -5.35
C HIS A 21 4.01 0.09 -6.15
N LEU A 22 5.22 -0.32 -6.53
CA LEU A 22 5.44 -1.54 -7.31
C LEU A 22 5.00 -2.79 -6.53
N ILE A 23 5.36 -2.88 -5.25
CA ILE A 23 5.01 -4.01 -4.38
C ILE A 23 3.49 -4.10 -4.20
N ARG A 24 2.82 -2.97 -3.91
CA ARG A 24 1.35 -2.91 -3.78
C ARG A 24 0.65 -3.33 -5.08
N ARG A 25 1.16 -2.90 -6.24
CA ARG A 25 0.59 -3.27 -7.54
C ARG A 25 0.78 -4.76 -7.83
N SER A 26 1.94 -5.32 -7.49
CA SER A 26 2.21 -6.76 -7.64
C SER A 26 1.31 -7.61 -6.75
N LEU A 27 1.22 -7.29 -5.45
CA LEU A 27 0.35 -8.01 -4.50
C LEU A 27 -1.13 -7.95 -4.93
N LYS A 28 -1.62 -6.80 -5.41
CA LYS A 28 -2.99 -6.69 -5.94
C LYS A 28 -3.22 -7.58 -7.17
N LYS A 29 -2.23 -7.71 -8.06
CA LYS A 29 -2.31 -8.61 -9.21
C LYS A 29 -2.28 -10.08 -8.77
N GLU A 30 -1.49 -10.42 -7.76
CA GLU A 30 -1.45 -11.76 -7.18
C GLU A 30 -2.78 -12.14 -6.54
N ILE A 31 -3.43 -11.25 -5.78
CA ILE A 31 -4.79 -11.48 -5.23
C ILE A 31 -5.80 -11.75 -6.36
N SER A 32 -5.73 -11.00 -7.46
CA SER A 32 -6.62 -11.18 -8.60
C SER A 32 -6.40 -12.50 -9.34
N LYS A 33 -5.19 -13.07 -9.27
CA LYS A 33 -4.83 -14.34 -9.90
C LYS A 33 -5.01 -15.54 -8.97
N ALA A 34 -4.97 -15.33 -7.66
CA ALA A 34 -5.13 -16.38 -6.67
C ALA A 34 -6.51 -17.05 -6.82
N GLN A 35 -6.51 -18.37 -6.90
CA GLN A 35 -7.73 -19.16 -7.05
C GLN A 35 -8.26 -19.63 -5.69
N SER A 36 -7.38 -19.86 -4.72
CA SER A 36 -7.77 -20.32 -3.39
C SER A 36 -8.07 -19.15 -2.44
N LEU A 37 -9.00 -19.38 -1.51
CA LEU A 37 -9.33 -18.39 -0.48
C LEU A 37 -8.15 -18.18 0.48
N SER A 38 -7.43 -19.25 0.81
CA SER A 38 -6.27 -19.21 1.72
C SER A 38 -5.15 -18.33 1.17
N GLU A 39 -4.78 -18.49 -0.10
CA GLU A 39 -3.74 -17.66 -0.73
C GLU A 39 -4.15 -16.19 -0.77
N LYS A 40 -5.43 -15.89 -1.04
CA LYS A 40 -5.93 -14.51 -0.99
C LYS A 40 -5.74 -13.88 0.39
N TRP A 41 -6.06 -14.62 1.46
CA TRP A 41 -5.87 -14.14 2.83
C TRP A 41 -4.41 -13.93 3.19
N GLU A 42 -3.50 -14.82 2.77
CA GLU A 42 -2.06 -14.64 3.00
C GLU A 42 -1.51 -13.41 2.27
N ILE A 43 -1.90 -13.20 1.01
CA ILE A 43 -1.44 -12.05 0.22
C ILE A 43 -2.05 -10.75 0.76
N GLN A 44 -3.30 -10.79 1.22
CA GLN A 44 -3.94 -9.65 1.87
C GLN A 44 -3.25 -9.29 3.21
N GLY A 45 -2.85 -10.29 4.00
CA GLY A 45 -2.05 -10.07 5.22
C GLY A 45 -0.71 -9.40 4.92
N LYS A 46 -0.02 -9.79 3.85
CA LYS A 46 1.20 -9.12 3.36
C LYS A 46 0.94 -7.68 2.93
N LEU A 47 -0.23 -7.40 2.35
CA LEU A 47 -0.63 -6.05 1.94
C LEU A 47 -0.97 -5.15 3.13
N GLU A 48 -1.61 -5.69 4.16
CA GLU A 48 -1.93 -4.97 5.42
C GLU A 48 -0.69 -4.70 6.27
N ALA A 49 0.30 -5.59 6.24
CA ALA A 49 1.59 -5.38 6.88
C ALA A 49 2.41 -4.24 6.24
N LEU A 50 2.13 -3.87 4.98
CA LEU A 50 2.73 -2.68 4.39
C LEU A 50 2.17 -1.43 5.06
N PRO A 51 2.98 -0.42 5.36
CA PRO A 51 2.51 0.79 6.01
C PRO A 51 1.35 1.40 5.22
N ASN A 52 0.16 1.36 5.80
CA ASN A 52 -0.96 2.15 5.30
C ASN A 52 -0.70 3.57 5.76
N ALA A 53 -0.42 4.42 4.78
CA ALA A 53 -0.17 5.83 5.00
C ALA A 53 -1.46 6.47 5.58
N MET A 54 -1.65 6.39 6.89
CA MET A 54 -2.59 7.20 7.64
C MET A 54 -1.84 8.41 8.19
#